data_AF-A0A1H0J5D9-F1
#
_entry.id   AF-A0A1H0J5D9-F1
#
_cell.length_a   1.000
_cell.length_b   1.000
_cell.length_c   1.000
_cell.angle_alpha   90.00
_cell.angle_beta   90.00
_cell.angle_gamma   90.00
#
_symmetry.space_group_name_H-M   'P 1'
#
loop_
_entity.id
_entity.type
_entity.pdbx_description
1 polymer ?
#
loop_
_entity_poly.entity_id
_entity_poly.type
_entity_poly.pdbx_seq_one_letter_code
_entity_poly.pdbx_strand_id
1 'polypeptide(L)' 'MDKEKRPAQHNKYTCNDYREEMILLGLQRQLQAPGLCEADRKKIEREIERLEKIIGF' A
#
# COMPACT_ATOMS: atom_id res chain seq x y z
N MET A 1 32.74 -27.67 10.14
CA MET A 1 31.90 -27.21 11.25
C MET A 1 31.12 -26.01 10.78
N ASP A 2 29.87 -26.32 10.42
CA ASP A 2 28.64 -25.54 10.56
C ASP A 2 28.62 -24.09 10.06
N LYS A 3 28.37 -23.96 8.74
CA LYS A 3 27.73 -22.77 8.19
C LYS A 3 26.26 -22.78 8.58
N GLU A 4 25.97 -22.28 9.77
CA GLU A 4 24.61 -22.07 10.25
C GLU A 4 23.92 -21.00 9.39
N LYS A 5 23.17 -21.47 8.39
CA LYS A 5 22.32 -20.63 7.54
C LYS A 5 21.21 -20.06 8.42
N ARG A 6 21.41 -18.83 8.90
CA ARG A 6 20.37 -18.06 9.60
C ARG A 6 19.13 -17.99 8.71
N PRO A 7 17.93 -18.29 9.23
CA PRO A 7 16.70 -18.12 8.47
C PRO A 7 16.57 -16.65 8.09
N ALA A 8 16.26 -16.37 6.82
CA ALA A 8 15.99 -15.03 6.33
C ALA A 8 14.76 -14.50 7.09
N GLN A 9 15.00 -13.73 8.16
CA GLN A 9 13.94 -13.03 8.87
C GLN A 9 13.29 -12.05 7.89
N HIS A 10 12.01 -12.28 7.66
CA HIS A 10 11.15 -11.50 6.80
C HIS A 10 11.06 -10.04 7.30
N ASN A 11 10.89 -9.11 6.36
CA ASN A 11 10.28 -7.80 6.54
C ASN A 11 11.08 -6.70 7.29
N LYS A 12 12.10 -6.12 6.64
CA LYS A 12 12.50 -4.75 6.99
C LYS A 12 11.51 -3.79 6.34
N TYR A 13 10.69 -3.13 7.14
CA TYR A 13 9.94 -1.97 6.69
C TYR A 13 10.90 -0.94 6.09
N THR A 14 10.57 -0.47 4.90
CA THR A 14 11.39 0.41 4.07
C THR A 14 10.71 1.75 3.88
N CYS A 15 11.46 2.72 3.37
CA CYS A 15 10.88 3.99 2.94
C CYS A 15 9.86 3.81 1.80
N ASN A 16 9.92 2.72 1.03
CA ASN A 16 8.94 2.42 0.00
C ASN A 16 7.62 1.99 0.62
N ASP A 17 7.65 1.11 1.62
CA ASP A 17 6.45 0.66 2.33
C ASP A 17 5.75 1.86 2.98
N TYR A 18 6.51 2.73 3.67
CA TYR A 18 5.99 3.98 4.20
C TYR A 18 5.36 4.87 3.13
N ARG A 19 6.03 5.01 1.98
CA ARG A 19 5.52 5.83 0.89
C ARG A 19 4.20 5.29 0.34
N GLU A 20 4.10 3.98 0.17
CA GLU A 20 2.91 3.30 -0.33
C GLU A 20 1.74 3.45 0.66
N GLU A 21 1.99 3.28 1.95
CA GLU A 21 1.01 3.55 3.01
C GLU A 21 0.53 5.02 3.00
N MET A 22 1.45 5.98 2.80
CA MET A 22 1.08 7.40 2.70
C MET A 22 0.24 7.69 1.45
N ILE A 23 0.52 7.03 0.32
CA ILE A 23 -0.29 7.14 -0.90
C ILE A 23 -1.68 6.55 -0.65
N LEU A 24 -1.75 5.36 -0.05
CA LEU A 24 -3.01 4.69 0.30
C LEU A 24 -3.89 5.58 1.18
N LEU A 25 -3.32 6.17 2.23
CA LEU A 25 -4.01 7.11 3.11
C LEU A 25 -4.51 8.35 2.35
N GLY A 26 -3.72 8.88 1.41
CA GLY A 26 -4.12 9.99 0.56
C GLY A 26 -5.31 9.66 -0.34
N LEU A 27 -5.30 8.49 -0.96
CA LEU A 27 -6.39 8.00 -1.82
C LEU A 27 -7.67 7.78 -1.03
N GLN A 28 -7.60 7.19 0.16
CA GLN A 28 -8.75 7.01 1.04
C GLN A 28 -9.40 8.36 1.43
N ARG A 29 -8.58 9.38 1.69
CA ARG A 29 -9.10 10.75 1.94
C ARG A 29 -9.76 11.35 0.71
N GLN A 30 -9.18 11.16 -0.47
CA GLN A 30 -9.79 11.63 -1.73
C GLN A 30 -11.14 10.94 -1.99
N LEU A 31 -11.28 9.66 -1.65
CA LEU A 31 -12.53 8.91 -1.80
C LEU A 31 -13.69 9.50 -0.96
N GLN A 32 -13.35 10.19 0.14
CA GLN A 32 -14.28 10.87 1.03
C GLN A 32 -14.56 12.33 0.61
N ALA A 33 -13.93 12.83 -0.46
CA ALA A 33 -14.11 14.21 -0.88
C ALA A 33 -15.56 14.45 -1.38
N PRO A 34 -16.21 15.55 -0.93
CA PRO A 34 -17.54 15.90 -1.40
C PRO A 34 -17.49 16.28 -2.89
N GLY A 35 -18.46 15.81 -3.67
CA GLY A 35 -18.53 16.10 -5.11
C GLY A 35 -17.60 15.25 -5.98
N LEU A 36 -16.97 14.20 -5.43
CA LEU A 36 -16.21 13.24 -6.23
C LEU A 36 -17.14 12.51 -7.22
N CYS A 37 -16.86 12.63 -8.51
CA CYS A 37 -17.64 11.96 -9.54
C CYS A 37 -17.40 10.45 -9.55
N GLU A 38 -18.36 9.67 -10.04
CA GLU A 38 -18.25 8.20 -10.06
C GLU A 38 -17.05 7.68 -10.86
N ALA A 39 -16.69 8.37 -11.94
CA ALA A 39 -15.54 7.99 -12.77
C ALA A 39 -14.22 8.09 -12.01
N ASP A 40 -14.05 9.14 -11.21
CA ASP A 40 -12.84 9.34 -10.41
C ASP A 40 -12.86 8.48 -9.15
N ARG A 41 -14.03 8.27 -8.53
CA ARG A 41 -14.22 7.26 -7.48
C ARG A 41 -13.71 5.89 -7.94
N LYS A 42 -14.16 5.40 -9.10
CA LYS A 42 -13.72 4.11 -9.66
C LYS A 42 -12.24 4.05 -9.99
N LYS A 43 -11.58 5.19 -10.29
CA LYS A 43 -10.12 5.22 -10.49
C LYS A 43 -9.39 5.10 -9.16
N ILE A 44 -9.83 5.86 -8.15
CA ILE A 44 -9.25 5.85 -6.81
C ILE A 44 -9.39 4.46 -6.17
N GLU A 45 -10.58 3.85 -6.26
CA GLU A 45 -10.84 2.50 -5.74
C GLU A 45 -9.91 1.45 -6.37
N ARG A 46 -9.70 1.51 -7.70
CA ARG A 46 -8.78 0.60 -8.40
C ARG A 46 -7.33 0.78 -7.95
N GLU A 47 -6.90 2.00 -7.69
CA GLU A 47 -5.53 2.25 -7.22
C GLU A 47 -5.34 1.83 -5.75
N ILE A 48 -6.36 2.01 -4.91
CA ILE A 48 -6.40 1.50 -3.54
C ILE A 48 -6.23 -0.03 -3.56
N GLU A 49 -7.04 -0.74 -4.35
CA GLU A 49 -6.98 -2.21 -4.44
C GLU A 49 -5.60 -2.70 -4.93
N ARG A 50 -4.96 -1.94 -5.84
CA ARG A 50 -3.61 -2.23 -6.30
C ARG A 50 -2.58 -2.08 -5.18
N LEU A 51 -2.65 -0.99 -4.40
CA LEU A 51 -1.71 -0.70 -3.32
C LEU A 51 -1.88 -1.64 -2.13
N GLU A 52 -3.11 -2.00 -1.78
CA GLU A 52 -3.39 -2.97 -0.71
C GLU A 52 -2.71 -4.32 -0.97
N LYS A 53 -2.73 -4.79 -2.23
CA LYS A 53 -2.02 -6.03 -2.64
C LYS A 53 -0.49 -5.91 -2.57
N ILE A 54 0.06 -4.71 -2.75
CA ILE A 54 1.51 -4.49 -2.67
C ILE A 54 1.96 -4.47 -1.20
N ILE A 55 1.20 -3.77 -0.36
CA ILE A 55 1.47 -3.62 1.08
C ILE A 55 1.17 -4.92 1.84
N GLY A 56 0.24 -5.74 1.33
CA GLY A 56 -0.12 -7.04 1.91
C GLY A 56 -1.32 -6.98 2.86
N PHE A 57 -2.29 -6.10 2.57
CA PHE A 57 -3.61 -6.09 3.21
C PHE A 57 -4.55 -7.17 2.66
#